data_AF-C5T1P7-F1
#
_entry.id   AF-C5T1P7-F1
#
_cell.length_a   1.000
_cell.length_b   1.000
_cell.length_c   1.000
_cell.angle_alpha   90.00
_cell.angle_beta   90.00
_cell.angle_gamma   90.00
#
_symmetry.space_group_name_H-M   'P 1'
#
loop_
_entity.id
_entity.type
_entity.pdbx_description
1 polymer ?
#
loop_
_entity_poly.entity_id
_entity_poly.type
_entity_poly.pdbx_seq_one_letter_code
_entity_poly.pdbx_strand_id
1 'polypeptide(L)'
;MKAAKIMSTAHGHNLSDVFASLELPTQAAIESEFLAASGEELAPILAECSNHFIQARYADEQIGGSYNLSGIRTLAKGLLDAVKAFGTKNP
;
A
#
# COMPACT_ATOMS: atom_id res chain seq x y z
N MET A 1 8.56 37.57 -5.03
CA MET A 1 8.90 36.18 -4.70
C MET A 1 8.04 35.25 -5.55
N LYS A 2 8.63 34.42 -6.41
CA LYS A 2 7.91 33.33 -7.07
C LYS A 2 7.63 32.28 -6.00
N ALA A 3 6.37 32.05 -5.66
CA ALA A 3 6.00 30.96 -4.77
C ALA A 3 6.53 29.67 -5.39
N ALA A 4 7.48 29.02 -4.72
CA ALA A 4 7.88 27.68 -5.10
C ALA A 4 6.63 26.82 -5.01
N LYS A 5 6.12 26.35 -6.15
CA LYS A 5 5.19 25.24 -6.17
C LYS A 5 5.97 24.08 -5.54
N ILE A 6 5.81 23.89 -4.24
CA ILE A 6 6.15 22.62 -3.61
C ILE A 6 5.18 21.66 -4.27
N MET A 7 5.61 21.02 -5.36
CA MET A 7 4.88 19.91 -5.92
C MET A 7 4.83 18.89 -4.81
N SER A 8 3.68 18.81 -4.17
CA SER A 8 3.43 17.87 -3.12
C SER A 8 3.68 16.49 -3.73
N THR A 9 4.76 15.83 -3.31
CA THR A 9 5.06 14.41 -3.61
C THR A 9 3.98 13.47 -3.08
N ALA A 10 2.95 14.01 -2.42
CA ALA A 10 1.78 13.29 -1.94
C ALA A 10 0.89 12.66 -3.01
N HIS A 11 1.21 12.74 -4.30
CA HIS A 11 0.74 11.73 -5.25
C HIS A 11 1.44 10.42 -4.94
N GLY A 12 1.20 9.87 -3.74
CA GLY A 12 1.92 8.72 -3.18
C GLY A 12 2.16 7.69 -4.27
N HIS A 13 3.38 7.14 -4.30
CA HIS A 13 3.74 6.17 -5.34
C HIS A 13 2.64 5.11 -5.43
N ASN A 14 2.14 4.87 -6.64
CA ASN A 14 1.13 3.83 -6.89
C ASN A 14 1.65 2.53 -6.28
N LEU A 15 0.89 1.96 -5.35
CA LEU A 15 1.37 0.85 -4.54
C LEU A 15 1.64 -0.39 -5.41
N SER A 16 0.87 -0.56 -6.49
CA SER A 16 1.10 -1.59 -7.49
C SER A 16 2.43 -1.36 -8.23
N ASP A 17 2.76 -0.12 -8.59
CA ASP A 17 4.03 0.20 -9.26
C ASP A 17 5.23 -0.03 -8.32
N VAL A 18 5.09 0.33 -7.04
CA VAL A 18 6.11 0.05 -6.02
C VAL A 18 6.30 -1.45 -5.86
N PHE A 19 5.22 -2.22 -5.77
CA PHE A 19 5.29 -3.67 -5.66
C PHE A 19 5.92 -4.31 -6.91
N ALA A 20 5.53 -3.87 -8.10
CA ALA A 20 6.08 -4.35 -9.37
C ALA A 20 7.58 -4.02 -9.55
N SER A 21 8.12 -3.04 -8.81
CA SER A 21 9.55 -2.72 -8.84
C SER A 21 10.43 -3.72 -8.08
N LEU A 22 9.84 -4.60 -7.28
CA LEU A 22 10.55 -5.66 -6.56
C LEU A 22 10.97 -6.78 -7.53
N GLU A 23 11.98 -7.58 -7.16
CA GLU A 23 12.32 -8.76 -7.95
C GLU A 23 11.19 -9.80 -7.92
N LEU A 24 10.98 -10.53 -9.02
CA LEU A 24 9.90 -11.53 -9.15
C LEU A 24 9.87 -12.56 -7.99
N PRO A 25 11.00 -13.10 -7.50
CA PRO A 25 10.98 -14.01 -6.35
C PRO A 25 10.48 -13.34 -5.08
N THR A 26 10.82 -12.07 -4.87
CA THR A 26 10.34 -11.27 -3.73
C THR A 26 8.85 -10.97 -3.83
N GLN A 27 8.36 -10.64 -5.04
CA GLN A 27 6.93 -10.45 -5.27
C GLN A 27 6.14 -11.72 -4.89
N ALA A 28 6.53 -12.87 -5.44
CA ALA A 28 5.86 -14.14 -5.19
C ALA A 28 5.89 -14.54 -3.70
N ALA A 29 7.02 -14.31 -3.01
CA ALA A 29 7.13 -14.59 -1.59
C ALA A 29 6.20 -13.70 -0.76
N ILE A 30 6.16 -12.39 -1.04
CA ILE A 30 5.28 -11.45 -0.33
C ILE A 30 3.81 -11.78 -0.59
N GLU A 31 3.42 -12.08 -1.82
CA GLU A 31 2.04 -12.49 -2.16
C GLU A 31 1.63 -13.75 -1.40
N SER A 32 2.50 -14.77 -1.38
CA SER A 32 2.21 -16.03 -0.70
C SER A 32 2.06 -15.85 0.81
N GLU A 33 2.97 -15.12 1.45
CA GLU A 33 2.90 -14.86 2.89
C GLU A 33 1.73 -13.93 3.24
N PHE A 34 1.42 -12.94 2.39
CA PHE A 34 0.28 -12.05 2.58
C PHE A 34 -1.04 -12.82 2.51
N LEU A 35 -1.20 -13.71 1.52
CA LEU A 35 -2.37 -14.57 1.41
C LEU A 35 -2.48 -15.51 2.62
N ALA A 36 -1.36 -16.09 3.07
CA ALA A 36 -1.35 -16.96 4.25
C ALA A 36 -1.72 -16.21 5.55
N ALA A 37 -1.30 -14.96 5.70
CA ALA A 37 -1.54 -14.16 6.89
C ALA A 37 -2.92 -13.50 6.94
N SER A 38 -3.44 -13.06 5.79
CA SER A 38 -4.69 -12.29 5.70
C SER A 38 -5.88 -13.08 5.17
N GLY A 39 -5.64 -14.14 4.39
CA GLY A 39 -6.67 -14.83 3.61
C GLY A 39 -7.14 -14.06 2.36
N GLU A 40 -6.51 -12.93 2.04
CA GLU A 40 -6.89 -12.07 0.92
C GLU A 40 -5.75 -11.96 -0.13
N GLU A 41 -6.11 -11.67 -1.37
CA GLU A 41 -5.14 -11.43 -2.45
C GLU A 41 -4.55 -10.01 -2.36
N LEU A 42 -3.22 -9.90 -2.44
CA LEU A 42 -2.52 -8.62 -2.26
C LEU A 42 -2.79 -7.60 -3.39
N ALA A 43 -2.78 -8.05 -4.64
CA ALA A 43 -2.91 -7.18 -5.82
C ALA A 43 -4.18 -6.29 -5.82
N PRO A 44 -5.40 -6.82 -5.59
CA PRO A 44 -6.61 -5.99 -5.53
C PRO A 44 -6.56 -4.97 -4.39
N ILE A 45 -5.97 -5.32 -3.24
CA ILE A 45 -5.85 -4.41 -2.08
C ILE A 45 -4.85 -3.28 -2.37
N LEU A 46 -3.73 -3.57 -3.05
CA LEU A 46 -2.78 -2.53 -3.50
C LEU A 46 -3.45 -1.53 -4.44
N ALA A 47 -4.24 -2.01 -5.40
CA ALA A 47 -4.97 -1.17 -6.33
C ALA A 47 -6.02 -0.30 -5.62
N GLU A 48 -6.79 -0.88 -4.70
CA GLU A 48 -7.78 -0.17 -3.89
C GLU A 48 -7.11 0.91 -3.02
N CYS A 49 -6.01 0.55 -2.34
CA CYS A 49 -5.35 1.44 -1.38
C CYS A 49 -4.45 2.50 -2.01
N SER A 50 -4.15 2.43 -3.31
CA SER A 50 -3.17 3.33 -3.97
C SER A 50 -3.52 4.81 -3.81
N ASN A 51 -4.81 5.16 -3.76
CA ASN A 51 -5.25 6.55 -3.61
C ASN A 51 -5.75 6.90 -2.20
N HIS A 52 -5.79 5.93 -1.28
CA HIS A 52 -6.35 6.15 0.05
C HIS A 52 -5.53 7.18 0.87
N PHE A 53 -4.22 7.29 0.66
CA PHE A 53 -3.41 8.33 1.32
C PHE A 53 -3.75 9.73 0.83
N ILE A 54 -4.07 9.88 -0.45
CA ILE A 54 -4.52 11.15 -1.04
C ILE A 54 -5.90 11.50 -0.48
N GLN A 55 -6.81 10.53 -0.47
CA GLN A 55 -8.16 10.69 0.07
C GLN A 55 -8.15 11.03 1.56
N ALA A 56 -7.32 10.37 2.36
CA ALA A 56 -7.20 10.64 3.80
C ALA A 56 -6.64 12.04 4.07
N ARG A 57 -5.65 12.50 3.27
CA ARG A 57 -5.03 13.81 3.46
C ARG A 57 -5.93 14.98 3.05
N TYR A 58 -6.77 14.76 2.05
CA TYR A 58 -7.69 15.76 1.51
C TYR A 58 -9.15 15.44 1.85
N ALA A 59 -9.38 14.72 2.94
CA ALA A 59 -10.72 14.27 3.34
C ALA A 59 -11.68 15.45 3.53
N ASP A 60 -11.20 16.56 4.09
CA ASP A 60 -12.00 17.78 4.31
C ASP A 60 -12.27 18.58 3.02
N GLU A 61 -11.46 18.38 1.97
CA GLU A 61 -11.64 18.99 0.64
C GLU A 61 -12.57 18.15 -0.26
N GLN A 62 -12.75 16.87 0.06
CA GLN A 62 -13.65 15.96 -0.63
C GLN A 62 -15.00 15.94 0.08
N ILE A 63 -15.96 16.73 -0.39
CA ILE A 63 -17.35 16.65 0.11
C ILE A 63 -17.87 15.22 -0.09
N GLY A 64 -18.05 14.48 1.01
CA GLY A 64 -18.46 13.07 0.98
C GLY A 64 -17.33 12.06 0.72
N GLY A 65 -16.06 12.47 0.85
CA GLY A 65 -14.92 11.57 0.73
C GLY A 65 -14.94 10.48 1.79
N SER A 66 -15.03 9.22 1.35
CA SER A 66 -14.83 8.06 2.19
C SER A 66 -13.69 7.21 1.60
N TYR A 67 -12.87 6.65 2.47
CA TYR A 67 -11.80 5.73 2.10
C TYR A 67 -11.89 4.50 3.00
N ASN A 68 -11.55 3.33 2.45
CA ASN A 68 -11.71 2.06 3.15
C ASN A 68 -10.60 1.88 4.20
N LEU A 69 -10.84 2.40 5.41
CA LEU A 69 -9.90 2.30 6.53
C LEU A 69 -9.64 0.83 6.95
N SER A 70 -10.61 -0.07 6.78
CA SER A 70 -10.39 -1.51 6.99
C SER A 70 -9.39 -2.08 5.99
N GLY A 71 -9.54 -1.77 4.69
CA GLY A 71 -8.60 -2.22 3.65
C GLY A 71 -7.18 -1.74 3.90
N ILE A 72 -7.00 -0.48 4.34
CA ILE A 72 -5.69 0.06 4.72
C ILE A 72 -5.08 -0.74 5.89
N ARG A 73 -5.89 -1.08 6.90
CA ARG A 73 -5.42 -1.86 8.05
C ARG A 73 -5.05 -3.29 7.67
N THR A 74 -5.86 -3.93 6.82
CA THR A 74 -5.56 -5.26 6.27
C THR A 74 -4.24 -5.24 5.52
N LEU A 75 -4.05 -4.27 4.62
CA LEU A 75 -2.82 -4.11 3.85
C LEU A 75 -1.60 -3.92 4.77
N ALA A 76 -1.66 -2.97 5.70
CA ALA A 76 -0.55 -2.65 6.57
C ALA A 76 -0.15 -3.83 7.47
N LYS A 77 -1.14 -4.52 8.05
CA LYS A 77 -0.89 -5.69 8.90
C LYS A 77 -0.34 -6.86 8.08
N GLY A 78 -0.99 -7.19 6.96
CA GLY A 78 -0.58 -8.31 6.12
C GLY A 78 0.84 -8.15 5.58
N LEU A 79 1.22 -6.94 5.14
CA LEU A 79 2.59 -6.66 4.68
C LEU A 79 3.61 -6.78 5.82
N LEU A 80 3.29 -6.26 7.02
CA LEU A 80 4.18 -6.35 8.17
C LEU A 80 4.41 -7.82 8.58
N ASP A 81 3.35 -8.62 8.61
CA ASP A 81 3.43 -10.02 8.97
C ASP A 81 4.16 -10.83 7.89
N ALA A 82 3.91 -10.53 6.60
CA ALA A 82 4.59 -11.16 5.47
C ALA A 82 6.10 -10.90 5.46
N VAL A 83 6.52 -9.64 5.64
CA VAL A 83 7.95 -9.28 5.67
C VAL A 83 8.66 -9.94 6.86
N LYS A 84 8.02 -9.97 8.04
CA LYS A 84 8.57 -10.67 9.21
C LYS A 84 8.71 -12.16 8.96
N ALA A 85 7.68 -12.80 8.43
CA ALA A 85 7.72 -14.23 8.10
C ALA A 85 8.84 -14.53 7.10
N PHE A 86 8.93 -13.74 6.02
CA PHE A 86 9.98 -13.87 5.02
C PHE A 86 11.39 -13.76 5.62
N GLY A 87 11.64 -12.74 6.45
CA GLY A 87 12.93 -12.53 7.11
C GLY A 87 13.30 -13.62 8.13
N THR A 88 12.31 -14.19 8.83
CA THR A 88 12.58 -15.35 9.71
C THR A 88 12.87 -16.64 8.95
N LYS A 89 12.31 -16.80 7.75
CA LYS A 89 12.50 -17.98 6.89
C LYS A 89 13.77 -17.89 6.03
N ASN A 90 14.30 -16.68 5.82
CA ASN A 90 15.49 -16.40 5.02
C ASN A 90 16.45 -15.48 5.80
N PRO A 91 17.21 -16.02 6.78
CA PRO A 91 18.14 -15.25 7.62
C PRO A 91 19.39 -14.78 6.87
#